data_AF-A0A8T5Y3S8-F1
#
_entry.id   AF-A0A8T5Y3S8-F1
#
_cell.length_a   1.000
_cell.length_b   1.000
_cell.length_c   1.000
_cell.angle_alpha   90.00
_cell.angle_beta   90.00
_cell.angle_gamma   90.00
#
_symmetry.space_group_name_H-M   'P 1'
#
loop_
_entity.id
_entity.type
_entity.pdbx_description
1 polymer ?
#
loop_
_entity_poly.entity_id
_entity_poly.type
_entity_poly.pdbx_seq_one_letter_code
_entity_poly.pdbx_strand_id
1 'polypeptide(L)'
;MPSPMLASLTIRLVEACSLLCYFKAFKTHVNLGFFRGSEMADPSKLLEGSGDKMRHLKIKGLNEINEELIKELIATAVKLNISGE
;
A
#
# COMPACT_ATOMS: atom_id res chain seq x y z
N MET A 1 -3.23 9.24 32.20
CA MET A 1 -3.52 8.00 31.47
C MET A 1 -2.57 7.91 30.29
N PRO A 2 -1.70 6.89 30.17
CA PRO A 2 -0.76 6.82 29.05
C PRO A 2 -1.52 6.44 27.78
N SER A 3 -1.33 7.23 26.72
CA SER A 3 -1.82 6.94 25.38
C SER A 3 -1.29 5.58 24.91
N PRO A 4 -2.10 4.72 24.26
CA PRO A 4 -1.57 3.51 23.67
C PRO A 4 -0.58 3.91 22.56
N MET A 5 0.68 3.51 22.77
CA MET A 5 1.75 3.65 21.80
C MET A 5 1.37 2.80 20.58
N LEU A 6 0.96 3.46 19.49
CA LEU A 6 0.74 2.82 18.19
C LEU A 6 2.08 2.24 17.72
N ALA A 7 2.32 0.97 18.00
CA ALA A 7 3.38 0.21 17.36
C ALA A 7 3.00 0.08 15.87
N SER A 8 3.58 0.95 15.04
CA SER A 8 3.46 0.85 13.58
C SER A 8 4.19 -0.41 13.11
N LEU A 9 3.49 -1.54 13.09
CA LEU A 9 4.03 -2.77 12.52
C LEU A 9 4.12 -2.60 11.00
N THR A 10 5.33 -2.26 10.53
CA THR A 10 5.61 -2.12 9.10
C THR A 10 6.13 -3.46 8.61
N ILE A 11 5.24 -4.33 8.13
CA ILE A 11 5.67 -5.54 7.41
C ILE A 11 6.12 -5.08 6.02
N ARG A 12 7.41 -5.24 5.72
CA ARG A 12 7.96 -4.99 4.38
C ARG A 12 7.97 -6.32 3.64
N LEU A 13 7.22 -6.43 2.54
CA LEU A 13 7.52 -7.45 1.54
C LEU A 13 8.75 -6.98 0.76
N VAL A 14 9.83 -7.74 0.86
CA VAL A 14 11.07 -7.53 0.11
C VAL A 14 11.20 -8.68 -0.89
N GLU A 15 11.06 -8.38 -2.18
CA GLU A 15 11.75 -9.12 -3.24
C GLU A 15 12.99 -8.30 -3.63
N ALA A 16 14.06 -8.98 -4.05
CA ALA A 16 15.43 -8.48 -4.08
C ALA A 16 15.59 -7.00 -4.56
N CYS A 17 16.31 -6.22 -3.74
CA CYS A 17 16.79 -4.84 -3.92
C CYS A 17 15.80 -3.66 -3.98
N SER A 18 14.47 -3.83 -4.07
CA SER A 18 13.54 -2.68 -4.08
C SER A 18 12.29 -2.86 -3.21
N LEU A 19 11.86 -1.77 -2.57
CA LEU A 19 10.66 -1.77 -1.73
C LEU A 19 9.40 -1.74 -2.60
N LEU A 20 8.51 -2.71 -2.42
CA LEU A 20 7.28 -2.83 -3.21
C LEU A 20 6.08 -2.15 -2.52
N CYS A 21 5.67 -2.69 -1.37
CA CYS A 21 4.51 -2.23 -0.62
C CYS A 21 4.73 -2.33 0.91
N TYR A 22 3.81 -1.73 1.66
CA TYR A 22 3.81 -1.75 3.13
C TYR A 22 2.39 -1.70 3.69
N PHE A 23 2.24 -2.17 4.92
CA PHE A 23 1.03 -1.92 5.71
C PHE A 23 1.30 -0.88 6.79
N LYS A 24 0.33 0.01 7.02
CA LYS A 24 0.33 0.94 8.14
C LYS A 24 -1.01 0.91 8.85
N ALA A 25 -1.00 0.50 10.12
CA ALA A 25 -2.19 0.46 10.95
C ALA A 25 -2.49 1.83 11.58
N PHE A 26 -3.76 2.20 11.58
CA PHE A 26 -4.33 3.33 12.30
C PHE A 26 -5.45 2.85 13.23
N LYS A 27 -5.96 3.75 14.09
CA LYS A 27 -7.02 3.41 15.05
C LYS A 27 -8.30 2.86 14.38
N THR A 28 -8.60 3.27 13.15
CA THR A 28 -9.88 3.00 12.47
C THR A 28 -9.73 2.35 11.10
N HIS A 29 -8.51 2.14 10.62
CA HIS A 29 -8.24 1.61 9.28
C HIS A 29 -6.80 1.12 9.15
N VAL A 30 -6.52 0.42 8.07
CA VAL A 30 -5.18 0.05 7.64
C VAL A 30 -4.95 0.64 6.24
N ASN A 31 -3.75 1.16 6.02
CA ASN A 31 -3.29 1.53 4.68
C ASN A 31 -2.42 0.40 4.12
N LEU A 32 -2.76 -0.08 2.93
CA LEU A 32 -1.85 -0.83 2.06
C LEU A 32 -1.21 0.17 1.10
N GLY A 33 0.04 0.54 1.34
CA GLY A 33 0.76 1.54 0.56
C GLY A 33 1.80 0.96 -0.39
N PHE A 34 2.06 1.67 -1.48
CA PHE A 34 3.03 1.33 -2.52
C PHE A 34 4.07 2.45 -2.65
N PHE A 35 5.35 2.08 -2.77
CA PHE A 35 6.45 3.06 -2.76
C PHE A 35 6.49 3.92 -4.03
N ARG A 36 6.10 3.35 -5.17
CA ARG A 36 5.93 4.03 -6.46
C ARG A 36 4.46 4.18 -6.84
N GLY A 37 3.59 4.30 -5.84
CA GLY A 37 2.14 4.32 -6.04
C GLY A 37 1.64 5.46 -6.93
N SER A 38 2.34 6.60 -7.04
CA SER A 38 1.96 7.70 -7.93
C SER A 38 2.21 7.40 -9.42
N GLU A 39 3.05 6.41 -9.71
CA GLU A 39 3.39 5.96 -11.07
C GLU A 39 2.51 4.76 -11.49
N MET A 40 1.75 4.17 -10.57
CA MET A 40 0.83 3.07 -10.86
C MET A 40 -0.41 3.58 -11.59
N ALA A 41 -0.85 2.84 -12.60
CA ALA A 41 -2.16 3.06 -13.21
C ALA A 41 -3.26 2.71 -12.20
N ASP A 42 -4.14 3.67 -11.92
CA ASP A 42 -5.26 3.50 -11.00
C ASP A 42 -6.58 3.97 -11.67
N PRO A 43 -7.11 3.19 -12.63
CA PRO A 43 -8.32 3.56 -13.37
C PRO A 43 -9.54 3.69 -12.45
N SER A 44 -9.57 2.92 -11.37
CA SER A 44 -10.64 2.92 -10.37
C SER A 44 -10.51 4.05 -9.34
N LYS A 45 -9.40 4.81 -9.35
CA LYS A 45 -9.10 5.93 -8.44
C LYS A 45 -9.22 5.54 -6.96
N LEU A 46 -8.78 4.33 -6.62
CA LEU A 46 -8.86 3.77 -5.27
C LEU A 46 -7.63 4.11 -4.41
N LEU A 47 -6.54 4.50 -5.04
CA LEU A 47 -5.30 4.84 -4.37
C LEU A 47 -5.33 6.29 -3.90
N GLU A 48 -5.19 6.46 -2.58
CA GLU A 48 -5.15 7.75 -1.92
C GLU A 48 -3.71 8.21 -1.60
N GLY A 49 -3.56 9.50 -1.34
CA GLY A 49 -2.30 10.11 -0.88
C GLY A 49 -1.85 11.26 -1.77
N SER A 50 -1.29 12.29 -1.15
CA SER A 50 -0.81 13.51 -1.82
C SER A 50 0.71 13.60 -1.93
N GLY A 51 1.45 12.58 -1.48
CA GLY A 51 2.91 12.57 -1.56
C GLY A 51 3.42 12.40 -2.98
N ASP A 52 4.67 12.79 -3.24
CA ASP A 52 5.20 12.84 -4.61
C ASP A 52 5.32 11.46 -5.28
N LYS A 53 5.62 10.41 -4.49
CA LYS A 53 5.88 9.06 -5.00
C LYS A 53 4.89 7.99 -4.53
N MET A 54 4.35 8.15 -3.33
CA MET A 54 3.64 7.07 -2.64
C MET A 54 2.12 7.26 -2.75
N ARG A 55 1.41 6.14 -2.90
CA ARG A 55 -0.05 6.06 -2.77
C ARG A 55 -0.44 4.86 -1.93
N HIS A 56 -1.66 4.84 -1.42
CA HIS A 56 -2.16 3.75 -0.59
C HIS A 56 -3.65 3.46 -0.81
N LEU A 57 -4.01 2.19 -0.74
CA LEU A 57 -5.39 1.76 -0.55
C LEU A 57 -5.74 1.85 0.94
N LYS A 58 -6.83 2.56 1.27
CA LYS A 58 -7.37 2.62 2.63
C LYS A 58 -8.41 1.52 2.83
N ILE A 59 -8.22 0.70 3.86
CA ILE A 59 -9.11 -0.42 4.21
C ILE A 59 -9.64 -0.19 5.62
N LYS A 60 -10.94 0.05 5.77
CA LYS A 60 -11.60 0.32 7.07
C LYS A 60 -12.12 -0.94 7.75
N GLY A 61 -12.30 -2.03 7.02
CA GLY A 61 -12.85 -3.28 7.56
C GLY A 61 -12.68 -4.46 6.60
N LEU A 62 -12.99 -5.66 7.10
CA LEU A 62 -12.84 -6.91 6.35
C LEU A 62 -13.73 -6.97 5.09
N ASN A 63 -14.87 -6.29 5.12
CA ASN A 63 -15.80 -6.18 4.00
C ASN A 63 -15.26 -5.32 2.84
N GLU A 64 -14.23 -4.50 3.07
CA GLU A 64 -13.57 -3.71 2.02
C GLU A 64 -12.38 -4.45 1.39
N ILE A 65 -12.04 -5.65 1.88
CA ILE A 65 -10.97 -6.48 1.32
C ILE A 65 -11.47 -7.13 0.03
N ASN A 66 -11.08 -6.55 -1.09
CA ASN A 66 -11.23 -7.16 -2.41
C ASN A 66 -9.91 -7.84 -2.79
N GLU A 67 -9.86 -9.17 -2.70
CA GLU A 67 -8.66 -9.96 -2.96
C GLU A 67 -8.16 -9.84 -4.41
N GLU A 68 -9.07 -9.83 -5.39
CA GLU A 68 -8.73 -9.71 -6.81
C GLU A 68 -8.09 -8.36 -7.10
N LEU A 69 -8.70 -7.28 -6.62
CA LEU A 69 -8.15 -5.93 -6.75
C LEU A 69 -6.77 -5.81 -6.10
N ILE A 70 -6.60 -6.34 -4.88
CA ILE A 70 -5.32 -6.27 -4.17
C ILE A 70 -4.23 -7.02 -4.95
N LYS A 71 -4.55 -8.20 -5.52
CA LYS A 71 -3.63 -8.93 -6.39
C LYS A 71 -3.25 -8.14 -7.63
N GLU A 72 -4.20 -7.48 -8.28
CA GLU A 72 -3.95 -6.62 -9.45
C GLU A 72 -3.03 -5.44 -9.11
N LEU A 73 -3.26 -4.78 -7.97
CA LEU A 73 -2.41 -3.68 -7.49
C LEU A 73 -0.98 -4.16 -7.20
N ILE A 74 -0.83 -5.32 -6.55
CA ILE A 74 0.49 -5.92 -6.30
C ILE A 74 1.19 -6.26 -7.61
N ALA A 75 0.50 -6.92 -8.55
CA ALA A 75 1.05 -7.27 -9.86
C ALA A 75 1.48 -6.02 -10.65
N THR A 76 0.71 -4.94 -10.56
CA THR A 76 1.04 -3.65 -11.19
C THR A 76 2.31 -3.06 -10.58
N ALA A 77 2.43 -3.06 -9.25
CA ALA A 77 3.62 -2.59 -8.56
C ALA A 77 4.87 -3.43 -8.92
N VAL A 78 4.73 -4.76 -9.03
CA VAL A 78 5.83 -5.66 -9.44
C VAL A 78 6.28 -5.35 -10.87
N LYS A 79 5.35 -5.24 -11.81
CA LYS A 79 5.65 -4.88 -13.21
C LYS A 79 6.39 -3.55 -13.30
N LEU A 80 5.99 -2.57 -12.48
CA LEU A 80 6.62 -1.25 -12.45
C LEU A 80 8.05 -1.31 -11.91
N ASN A 81 8.32 -2.14 -10.90
CA ASN A 81 9.67 -2.34 -10.37
C ASN A 81 10.59 -3.05 -11.36
N ILE A 82 10.07 -4.01 -12.15
CA ILE A 82 10.85 -4.73 -13.17
C ILE A 82 11.09 -3.88 -14.43
N SER A 83 10.10 -3.09 -14.86
CA SER A 83 10.21 -2.25 -16.07
C SER A 83 11.02 -0.96 -15.86
N GLY A 84 11.45 -0.69 -14.63
CA GLY A 84 12.16 0.53 -14.23
C GLY A 84 13.67 0.36 -14.02
N GLU A 85 14.23 -0.80 -14.37
CA GLU A 85 15.68 -1.02 -14.54
C GLU A 85 16.12 -0.79 -15.99
#